data_AF-A0A7R9DPK7-F1
#
_entry.id   AF-A0A7R9DPK7-F1
#
_cell.length_a   1.000
_cell.length_b   1.000
_cell.length_c   1.000
_cell.angle_alpha   90.00
_cell.angle_beta   90.00
_cell.angle_gamma   90.00
#
_symmetry.space_group_name_H-M   'P 1'
#
loop_
_entity.id
_entity.type
_entity.pdbx_description
1 polymer ?
#
loop_
_entity_poly.entity_id
_entity_poly.type
_entity_poly.pdbx_seq_one_letter_code
_entity_poly.pdbx_strand_id
1 'polypeptide(L)'
;SQHTTKENDLSVVNASFHVTHWSVQPYGTGISRMKYVGYVFGGDVLRFFHGGDECLTIPSSWGDQPGQNIVVYEGGSVMSQARSLWRLELARTKWTGGFINWYHPMRIRHLTTGRYLGVNENNELYLVSK
;
A
#
# COMPACT_ATOMS: atom_id res chain seq x y z
N SER A 1 -25.30 -15.09 -11.10
CA SER A 1 -24.25 -15.96 -10.54
C SER A 1 -22.95 -15.68 -11.26
N GLN A 2 -21.91 -15.21 -10.55
CA GLN A 2 -20.58 -14.99 -11.13
C GLN A 2 -19.75 -16.28 -11.01
N HIS A 3 -19.11 -16.67 -12.11
CA HIS A 3 -18.36 -17.90 -12.35
C HIS A 3 -16.91 -17.56 -12.73
N THR A 4 -15.95 -18.37 -12.26
CA THR A 4 -14.55 -18.23 -12.66
C THR A 4 -14.24 -19.17 -13.82
N THR A 5 -14.04 -18.63 -15.03
CA THR A 5 -13.58 -19.38 -16.21
C THR A 5 -12.13 -19.00 -16.53
N LYS A 6 -11.33 -19.93 -17.04
CA LYS A 6 -10.04 -19.60 -17.65
C LYS A 6 -10.25 -19.33 -19.14
N GLU A 7 -9.95 -18.12 -19.59
CA GLU A 7 -9.94 -17.77 -21.02
C GLU A 7 -8.51 -17.30 -21.35
N ASN A 8 -7.84 -17.98 -22.29
CA ASN A 8 -6.44 -17.71 -22.65
C ASN A 8 -5.49 -17.63 -21.43
N ASP A 9 -5.56 -18.59 -20.51
CA ASP A 9 -4.81 -18.65 -19.24
C ASP A 9 -5.06 -17.52 -18.22
N LEU A 10 -5.95 -16.58 -18.52
CA LEU A 10 -6.38 -15.54 -17.60
C LEU A 10 -7.62 -15.98 -16.82
N SER A 11 -7.60 -15.76 -15.52
CA SER A 11 -8.76 -16.02 -14.66
C SER A 11 -9.79 -14.90 -14.84
N VAL A 12 -10.92 -15.21 -15.46
CA VAL A 12 -12.00 -14.26 -15.75
C VAL A 12 -13.19 -14.57 -14.86
N VAL A 13 -13.82 -13.52 -14.32
CA VAL A 13 -15.09 -13.62 -13.57
C VAL A 13 -16.23 -13.24 -14.53
N ASN A 14 -17.13 -14.16 -14.83
CA ASN A 14 -18.24 -13.97 -15.78
C ASN A 14 -19.59 -14.33 -15.14
N ALA A 15 -20.69 -13.71 -15.55
CA ALA A 15 -22.02 -14.17 -15.17
C ALA A 15 -22.44 -15.38 -16.01
N SER A 16 -22.57 -16.56 -15.39
CA SER A 16 -23.02 -17.77 -16.09
C SER A 16 -23.90 -18.65 -15.19
N PHE A 17 -24.51 -19.68 -15.78
CA PHE A 17 -25.31 -20.67 -15.05
C PHE A 17 -24.47 -21.64 -14.22
N HIS A 18 -23.14 -21.62 -14.37
CA HIS A 18 -22.25 -22.43 -13.55
C HIS A 18 -22.11 -21.82 -12.14
N VAL A 19 -22.10 -22.69 -11.13
CA VAL A 19 -21.99 -22.29 -9.72
C VAL A 19 -20.52 -22.17 -9.33
N THR A 20 -20.16 -21.06 -8.69
CA THR A 20 -18.85 -20.87 -8.06
C THR A 20 -19.04 -20.46 -6.62
N HIS A 21 -18.28 -21.08 -5.72
CA HIS A 21 -18.30 -20.75 -4.30
C HIS A 21 -17.39 -19.53 -4.03
N TRP A 22 -17.92 -18.54 -3.31
CA TRP A 22 -17.19 -17.32 -2.95
C TRP A 22 -16.92 -17.30 -1.45
N SER A 23 -15.65 -17.21 -1.07
CA SER A 23 -15.25 -17.10 0.33
C SER A 23 -15.27 -15.65 0.79
N VAL A 24 -15.92 -15.38 1.93
CA VAL A 24 -15.92 -14.05 2.57
C VAL A 24 -14.92 -14.06 3.73
N GLN A 25 -14.03 -13.06 3.77
CA GLN A 25 -13.06 -12.88 4.85
C GLN A 25 -13.24 -11.51 5.50
N PRO A 26 -13.10 -11.42 6.83
CA PRO A 26 -13.21 -10.14 7.53
C PRO A 26 -12.00 -9.25 7.20
N TYR A 27 -12.27 -7.98 6.84
CA TYR A 27 -11.23 -6.97 6.58
C TYR A 27 -10.88 -6.16 7.83
N GLY A 28 -11.88 -5.66 8.55
CA GLY A 28 -11.74 -4.82 9.75
C GLY A 28 -13.10 -4.63 10.42
N THR A 29 -13.15 -3.98 11.58
CA THR A 29 -14.42 -3.64 12.25
C THR A 29 -14.66 -2.12 12.21
N GLY A 30 -15.86 -1.70 11.81
CA GLY A 30 -16.24 -0.27 11.81
C GLY A 30 -16.21 0.35 13.22
N ILE A 31 -16.54 -0.45 14.23
CA ILE A 31 -16.52 -0.05 15.65
C ILE A 31 -15.10 0.31 16.10
N SER A 32 -14.07 -0.39 15.64
CA SER A 32 -12.69 -0.11 16.02
C SER A 32 -12.24 1.26 15.48
N ARG A 33 -12.57 1.59 14.23
CA ARG A 33 -12.24 2.91 13.65
C ARG A 33 -12.94 4.08 14.38
N MET A 34 -14.18 3.90 14.80
CA MET A 34 -14.93 4.94 15.53
C MET A 34 -14.41 5.16 16.96
N LYS A 35 -13.97 4.09 17.64
CA LYS A 35 -13.48 4.17 19.03
C LYS A 35 -12.06 4.70 19.14
N TYR A 36 -11.21 4.43 18.16
CA TYR A 36 -9.78 4.76 18.18
C TYR A 36 -9.45 5.85 17.16
N VAL A 37 -10.08 7.02 17.32
CA VAL A 37 -9.78 8.20 16.49
C VAL A 37 -8.31 8.60 16.68
N GLY A 38 -7.59 8.83 15.57
CA GLY A 38 -6.17 9.19 15.58
C GLY A 38 -5.21 8.02 15.57
N TYR A 39 -5.69 6.77 15.65
CA TYR A 39 -4.86 5.58 15.48
C TYR A 39 -4.76 5.17 14.01
N VAL A 40 -3.67 4.47 13.68
CA VAL A 40 -3.38 4.03 12.32
C VAL A 40 -3.89 2.60 12.11
N PHE A 41 -4.63 2.40 11.02
CA PHE A 41 -5.19 1.12 10.61
C PHE A 41 -4.54 0.62 9.32
N GLY A 42 -4.60 -0.70 9.13
CA GLY A 42 -4.19 -1.29 7.88
C GLY A 42 -5.03 -0.78 6.70
N GLY A 43 -4.36 -0.45 5.61
CA GLY A 43 -4.93 0.15 4.41
C GLY A 43 -5.08 1.67 4.46
N ASP A 44 -4.77 2.31 5.57
CA ASP A 44 -4.75 3.77 5.65
C ASP A 44 -3.65 4.35 4.74
N VAL A 45 -3.92 5.54 4.22
CA VAL A 45 -3.00 6.30 3.37
C VAL A 45 -2.53 7.52 4.14
N LEU A 46 -1.22 7.70 4.23
CA LEU A 46 -0.59 8.75 5.05
C LEU A 46 0.68 9.31 4.40
N ARG A 47 1.25 10.33 5.05
CA ARG A 47 2.55 10.92 4.74
C ARG A 47 3.50 10.72 5.91
N PHE A 48 4.75 10.38 5.63
CA PHE A 48 5.80 10.28 6.65
C PHE A 48 6.56 11.60 6.71
N PHE A 49 6.44 12.34 7.81
CA PHE A 49 7.13 13.62 8.01
C PHE A 49 8.47 13.43 8.73
N HIS A 50 9.45 14.26 8.39
CA HIS A 50 10.76 14.39 9.04
C HIS A 50 11.04 15.89 9.29
N GLY A 51 11.62 16.24 10.43
CA GLY A 51 11.99 17.65 10.73
C GLY A 51 10.83 18.64 10.92
N GLY A 52 9.59 18.28 10.55
CA GLY A 52 8.40 19.12 10.62
C GLY A 52 8.03 19.80 9.28
N ASP A 53 8.98 19.92 8.36
CA ASP A 53 8.84 20.60 7.08
C ASP A 53 9.18 19.71 5.87
N GLU A 54 9.71 18.50 6.10
CA GLU A 54 10.02 17.52 5.06
C GLU A 54 9.12 16.29 5.15
N CYS A 55 8.88 15.64 4.01
CA CYS A 55 8.22 14.34 3.99
C CYS A 55 8.83 13.36 3.01
N LEU A 56 8.68 12.06 3.31
CA LEU A 56 9.18 10.97 2.49
C LEU A 56 8.42 10.94 1.15
N THR A 57 9.16 10.97 0.05
CA THR A 57 8.61 11.05 -1.31
C THR A 57 9.57 10.42 -2.33
N ILE A 58 9.14 10.33 -3.59
CA ILE A 58 10.01 10.08 -4.74
C ILE A 58 10.26 11.37 -5.52
N PRO A 59 11.41 11.57 -6.20
CA PRO A 59 11.62 12.71 -7.09
C PRO A 59 10.58 12.82 -8.22
N SER A 60 10.39 14.01 -8.78
CA SER A 60 9.55 14.18 -9.99
C SER A 60 10.12 13.47 -11.22
N SER A 61 11.43 13.30 -11.28
CA SER A 61 12.18 12.54 -12.29
C SER A 61 12.30 11.05 -11.99
N TRP A 62 11.57 10.55 -10.98
CA TRP A 62 11.66 9.15 -10.59
C TRP A 62 11.30 8.22 -11.75
N GLY A 63 12.04 7.12 -11.84
CA GLY A 63 11.86 6.10 -12.85
C GLY A 63 12.56 4.80 -12.46
N ASP A 64 12.31 3.75 -13.25
CA ASP A 64 12.84 2.40 -12.98
C ASP A 64 14.31 2.22 -13.34
N GLN A 65 14.90 3.22 -13.99
CA GLN A 65 16.28 3.17 -14.42
C GLN A 65 17.22 3.23 -13.20
N PRO A 66 18.40 2.59 -13.29
CA PRO A 66 19.43 2.70 -12.26
C PRO A 66 19.69 4.18 -11.91
N GLY A 67 19.68 4.51 -10.61
CA GLY A 67 19.87 5.87 -10.11
C GLY A 67 18.64 6.77 -10.10
N GLN A 68 17.53 6.38 -10.74
CA GLN A 68 16.26 7.13 -10.71
C GLN A 68 15.22 6.52 -9.75
N ASN A 69 15.45 5.28 -9.31
CA ASN A 69 14.56 4.55 -8.40
C ASN A 69 14.87 4.82 -6.93
N ILE A 70 14.97 6.09 -6.55
CA ILE A 70 15.36 6.52 -5.20
C ILE A 70 14.17 7.09 -4.42
N VAL A 71 14.26 7.02 -3.10
CA VAL A 71 13.32 7.64 -2.17
C VAL A 71 14.06 8.70 -1.37
N VAL A 72 13.46 9.88 -1.21
CA VAL A 72 14.09 11.07 -0.62
C VAL A 72 13.16 11.72 0.39
N TYR A 73 13.72 12.58 1.24
CA TYR A 73 12.96 13.59 1.98
C TYR A 73 13.00 14.89 1.19
N GLU A 74 11.83 15.48 0.96
CA GLU A 74 11.70 16.78 0.30
C GLU A 74 10.72 17.64 1.09
N GLY A 75 11.03 18.93 1.20
CA GLY A 75 10.17 19.91 1.84
C GLY A 75 9.30 20.72 0.89
N GLY A 76 8.46 21.57 1.45
CA GLY A 76 7.66 22.53 0.68
C GLY A 76 6.42 21.89 0.03
N SER A 77 6.24 22.11 -1.28
CA SER A 77 4.97 21.79 -1.97
C SER A 77 4.64 20.29 -2.02
N VAL A 78 5.63 19.41 -1.82
CA VAL A 78 5.43 17.96 -1.86
C VAL A 78 4.50 17.43 -0.75
N MET A 79 4.38 18.19 0.35
CA MET A 79 3.48 17.87 1.46
C MET A 79 1.99 17.86 1.06
N SER A 80 1.63 18.49 -0.06
CA SER A 80 0.28 18.49 -0.63
C SER A 80 0.17 17.65 -1.92
N GLN A 81 1.26 17.06 -2.41
CA GLN A 81 1.27 16.28 -3.65
C GLN A 81 0.99 14.80 -3.42
N ALA A 82 0.63 14.08 -4.50
CA ALA A 82 0.34 12.65 -4.46
C ALA A 82 1.60 11.77 -4.33
N ARG A 83 2.77 12.26 -4.77
CA ARG A 83 4.08 11.58 -4.68
C ARG A 83 4.62 11.41 -3.26
N SER A 84 3.94 11.94 -2.25
CA SER A 84 4.24 11.73 -0.83
C SER A 84 3.25 10.79 -0.13
N LEU A 85 2.30 10.20 -0.87
CA LEU A 85 1.27 9.32 -0.31
C LEU A 85 1.74 7.86 -0.25
N TRP A 86 1.61 7.28 0.94
CA TRP A 86 1.99 5.90 1.24
C TRP A 86 0.83 5.15 1.86
N ARG A 87 0.59 3.92 1.41
CA ARG A 87 -0.40 3.00 1.97
C ARG A 87 0.29 1.97 2.85
N LEU A 88 -0.24 1.74 4.04
CA LEU A 88 0.21 0.65 4.92
C LEU A 88 -0.56 -0.63 4.60
N GLU A 89 0.13 -1.70 4.21
CA GLU A 89 -0.46 -3.00 3.92
C GLU A 89 0.03 -4.03 4.96
N LEU A 90 -0.85 -4.51 5.84
CA LEU A 90 -0.47 -5.52 6.83
C LEU A 90 -0.15 -6.86 6.16
N ALA A 91 0.90 -7.54 6.63
CA ALA A 91 1.37 -8.82 6.08
C ALA A 91 0.50 -10.02 6.54
N ARG A 92 -0.82 -9.91 6.39
CA ARG A 92 -1.81 -10.94 6.78
C ARG A 92 -2.89 -11.06 5.70
N THR A 93 -3.60 -12.17 5.64
CA THR A 93 -4.70 -12.39 4.67
C THR A 93 -6.08 -12.05 5.24
N LYS A 94 -6.29 -12.30 6.53
CA LYS A 94 -7.51 -11.92 7.27
C LYS A 94 -7.23 -10.69 8.13
N TRP A 95 -8.21 -9.80 8.30
CA TRP A 95 -8.12 -8.59 9.15
C TRP A 95 -7.03 -7.60 8.75
N THR A 96 -6.80 -7.45 7.45
CA THR A 96 -5.80 -6.52 6.89
C THR A 96 -6.12 -5.05 7.14
N GLY A 97 -7.36 -4.71 7.49
CA GLY A 97 -7.81 -3.39 7.94
C GLY A 97 -7.86 -3.24 9.45
N GLY A 98 -7.23 -4.15 10.18
CA GLY A 98 -7.15 -4.10 11.64
C GLY A 98 -6.25 -2.97 12.13
N PHE A 99 -6.31 -2.76 13.44
CA PHE A 99 -5.43 -1.87 14.18
C PHE A 99 -3.95 -2.27 13.99
N ILE A 100 -3.08 -1.29 13.76
CA ILE A 100 -1.64 -1.54 13.65
C ILE A 100 -1.00 -1.43 15.02
N ASN A 101 -0.50 -2.55 15.53
CA ASN A 101 0.33 -2.58 16.73
C ASN A 101 1.80 -2.33 16.38
N TRP A 102 2.57 -1.88 17.38
CA TRP A 102 4.03 -1.84 17.30
C TRP A 102 4.61 -3.21 16.95
N TYR A 103 5.73 -3.20 16.21
CA TYR A 103 6.46 -4.40 15.76
C TYR A 103 5.65 -5.35 14.87
N HIS A 104 4.48 -4.95 14.37
CA HIS A 104 3.72 -5.76 13.43
C HIS A 104 4.31 -5.66 12.01
N PRO A 105 4.61 -6.79 11.34
CA PRO A 105 5.12 -6.77 9.98
C PRO A 105 4.12 -6.15 9.00
N MET A 106 4.60 -5.21 8.20
CA MET A 106 3.80 -4.54 7.17
C MET A 106 4.65 -4.20 5.95
N ARG A 107 3.97 -3.96 4.83
CA ARG A 107 4.54 -3.42 3.61
C ARG A 107 4.07 -1.98 3.45
N ILE A 108 4.96 -1.13 2.99
CA ILE A 108 4.65 0.28 2.72
C ILE A 108 4.61 0.45 1.21
N ARG A 109 3.43 0.77 0.66
CA ARG A 109 3.21 0.91 -0.78
C ARG A 109 3.14 2.38 -1.17
N HIS A 110 3.94 2.77 -2.14
CA HIS A 110 3.86 4.10 -2.73
C HIS A 110 2.64 4.19 -3.66
N LEU A 111 1.73 5.14 -3.39
CA LEU A 111 0.39 5.12 -3.97
C LEU A 111 0.38 5.34 -5.48
N THR A 112 1.19 6.27 -6.00
CA THR A 112 1.16 6.62 -7.43
C THR A 112 1.90 5.62 -8.30
N THR A 113 3.05 5.11 -7.85
CA THR A 113 3.82 4.09 -8.60
C THR A 113 3.28 2.68 -8.42
N GLY A 114 2.51 2.43 -7.36
CA GLY A 114 2.04 1.10 -6.99
C GLY A 114 3.12 0.16 -6.44
N ARG A 115 4.36 0.63 -6.26
CA ARG A 115 5.53 -0.14 -5.79
C ARG A 115 5.69 -0.11 -4.28
N TYR A 116 6.59 -0.93 -3.76
CA TYR A 116 6.82 -1.11 -2.33
C TYR A 116 8.17 -0.52 -1.90
N LEU A 117 8.20 0.07 -0.71
CA LEU A 117 9.44 0.55 -0.10
C LEU A 117 10.34 -0.65 0.27
N GLY A 118 11.61 -0.58 -0.11
CA GLY A 118 12.64 -1.55 0.24
C GLY A 118 13.94 -0.87 0.67
N VAL A 119 14.82 -1.65 1.30
CA VAL A 119 16.18 -1.25 1.69
C VAL A 119 17.15 -2.16 0.96
N ASN A 120 18.12 -1.58 0.25
CA ASN A 120 19.14 -2.35 -0.47
C ASN A 120 20.32 -2.73 0.44
N GLU A 121 21.31 -3.45 -0.09
CA GLU A 121 22.51 -3.87 0.65
C GLU A 121 23.36 -2.67 1.13
N ASN A 122 23.22 -1.50 0.51
CA ASN A 122 23.90 -0.27 0.88
C ASN A 122 23.11 0.56 1.92
N ASN A 123 22.03 0.02 2.51
CA ASN A 123 21.10 0.73 3.40
C ASN A 123 20.38 1.93 2.76
N GLU A 124 20.24 1.95 1.44
CA GLU A 124 19.51 2.99 0.73
C GLU A 124 18.05 2.57 0.48
N LEU A 125 17.15 3.55 0.53
CA LEU A 125 15.73 3.35 0.25
C LEU A 125 15.45 3.41 -1.25
N TYR A 126 14.72 2.41 -1.74
CA TYR A 126 14.32 2.29 -3.15
C TYR A 126 12.93 1.67 -3.28
N LEU A 127 12.34 1.70 -4.47
CA LEU A 127 11.03 1.07 -4.72
C LEU A 127 11.16 -0.24 -5.48
N VAL A 128 10.56 -1.31 -4.95
CA VAL A 128 10.51 -2.64 -5.59
C VAL A 128 9.14 -2.93 -6.20
N SER A 129 9.14 -3.60 -7.35
CA SER A 129 7.91 -4.19 -7.89
C SER A 129 7.43 -5.35 -7.02
N LYS A 130 6.14 -5.67 -7.12
CA LYS A 130 5.56 -6.88 -6.54
C LYS A 130 6.02 -8.13 -7.29
#